data_AF-A0A6N2VFZ7-F1
#
_entry.id   AF-A0A6N2VFZ7-F1
#
_cell.length_a   1.000
_cell.length_b   1.000
_cell.length_c   1.000
_cell.angle_alpha   90.00
_cell.angle_beta   90.00
_cell.angle_gamma   90.00
#
_symmetry.space_group_name_H-M   'P 1'
#
loop_
_entity.id
_entity.type
_entity.pdbx_description
1 polymer ?
#
loop_
_entity_poly.entity_id
_entity_poly.type
_entity_poly.pdbx_seq_one_letter_code
_entity_poly.pdbx_strand_id
1 'polypeptide(L)'
;MKKEKVTTNKVTSKLEKVLWAVLILMFIVSLIGMFLGQYMDGSVFYKMCVIMTVLAAAILSAERFYFGKEMGRDMPEAFKIGYWLIIAWAVILLIHAAGLAFLPFLMELEYRVLWVVVPTVSLLWMTRYIFGDNLDWDKTDKKGWKEGRMNYSQKSNKKNIGR
;
A
#
# COMPACT_ATOMS: atom_id res chain seq x y z
N MET A 1 -21.29 15.84 -18.85
CA MET A 1 -20.43 15.69 -17.67
C MET A 1 -20.45 14.32 -16.96
N LYS A 2 -21.47 13.45 -17.09
CA LYS A 2 -21.45 12.11 -16.44
C LYS A 2 -20.46 11.09 -17.07
N LYS A 3 -20.17 11.17 -18.37
CA LYS A 3 -19.36 10.17 -19.08
C LYS A 3 -17.88 10.17 -18.62
N GLU A 4 -17.27 11.35 -18.43
CA GLU A 4 -15.87 11.47 -17.97
C GLU A 4 -15.65 10.81 -16.61
N LYS A 5 -16.51 11.10 -15.62
CA LYS A 5 -16.41 10.52 -14.26
C LYS A 5 -16.54 8.99 -14.24
N VAL A 6 -17.31 8.41 -15.17
CA VAL A 6 -17.48 6.94 -15.25
C VAL A 6 -16.25 6.29 -15.87
N THR A 7 -15.64 6.92 -16.88
CA THR A 7 -14.43 6.40 -17.54
C THR A 7 -13.18 6.51 -16.67
N THR A 8 -12.98 7.60 -15.92
CA THR A 8 -11.84 7.74 -14.99
C THR A 8 -11.88 6.69 -13.88
N ASN A 9 -13.04 6.47 -13.25
CA ASN A 9 -13.22 5.42 -12.23
C ASN A 9 -12.87 4.01 -12.72
N LYS A 10 -13.08 3.72 -14.01
CA LYS A 10 -12.73 2.41 -14.59
C LYS A 10 -11.23 2.25 -14.81
N VAL A 11 -10.52 3.32 -15.18
CA VAL A 11 -9.07 3.28 -15.38
C VAL A 11 -8.36 3.24 -14.02
N THR A 12 -8.84 4.02 -13.06
CA THR A 12 -8.23 4.13 -11.73
C THR A 12 -8.39 2.84 -10.92
N SER A 13 -9.55 2.20 -10.98
CA SER A 13 -9.77 0.87 -10.38
C SER A 13 -8.92 -0.25 -11.01
N LYS A 14 -8.62 -0.17 -12.32
CA LYS A 14 -7.68 -1.12 -12.97
C LYS A 14 -6.26 -0.87 -12.48
N LEU A 15 -5.84 0.38 -12.39
CA LEU A 15 -4.51 0.76 -11.94
C LEU A 15 -4.29 0.38 -10.47
N GLU A 16 -5.28 0.56 -9.59
CA GLU A 16 -5.24 0.12 -8.19
C GLU A 16 -4.98 -1.39 -8.07
N LYS A 17 -5.66 -2.22 -8.88
CA LYS A 17 -5.42 -3.68 -8.91
C LYS A 17 -4.02 -4.04 -9.39
N VAL A 18 -3.49 -3.30 -10.37
CA VAL A 18 -2.12 -3.48 -10.85
C VAL A 18 -1.12 -3.12 -9.74
N LEU A 19 -1.30 -1.99 -9.07
CA LEU A 19 -0.45 -1.57 -7.95
C LEU A 19 -0.48 -2.57 -6.79
N TRP A 20 -1.63 -3.16 -6.51
CA TRP A 20 -1.76 -4.24 -5.54
C TRP A 20 -1.02 -5.51 -5.96
N ALA A 21 -1.12 -5.93 -7.22
CA ALA A 21 -0.38 -7.07 -7.74
C ALA A 21 1.14 -6.83 -7.66
N VAL A 22 1.60 -5.60 -7.92
CA VAL A 22 3.01 -5.20 -7.72
C VAL A 22 3.42 -5.34 -6.26
N LEU A 23 2.59 -4.91 -5.31
CA LEU A 23 2.87 -5.09 -3.87
C LEU A 23 2.93 -6.58 -3.46
N ILE A 24 2.08 -7.44 -4.04
CA ILE A 24 2.18 -8.90 -3.82
C ILE A 24 3.52 -9.43 -4.32
N LEU A 25 3.92 -9.05 -5.53
CA LEU A 25 5.20 -9.47 -6.09
C LEU A 25 6.36 -9.01 -5.19
N MET A 26 6.34 -7.76 -4.73
CA MET A 26 7.34 -7.22 -3.81
C MET A 26 7.38 -7.98 -2.48
N PHE A 27 6.21 -8.37 -1.94
CA PHE A 27 6.13 -9.17 -0.73
C PHE A 27 6.76 -10.56 -0.92
N ILE A 28 6.45 -11.24 -2.04
CA ILE A 28 7.05 -12.54 -2.37
C ILE A 28 8.57 -12.42 -2.53
N VAL A 29 9.05 -11.41 -3.26
CA VAL A 29 10.49 -11.15 -3.43
C VAL A 29 11.15 -10.89 -2.07
N SER A 30 10.47 -10.21 -1.15
CA SER A 30 11.00 -9.94 0.19
C SER A 30 11.06 -11.19 1.06
N LEU A 31 10.06 -12.08 0.97
CA LEU A 31 10.10 -13.38 1.64
C LEU A 31 11.22 -14.27 1.08
N ILE A 32 11.35 -14.35 -0.25
CA ILE A 32 12.46 -15.07 -0.89
C ILE A 32 13.80 -14.45 -0.48
N GLY A 33 13.88 -13.12 -0.43
CA GLY A 33 15.04 -12.37 0.02
C GLY A 33 15.45 -12.68 1.47
N MET A 34 14.51 -13.04 2.36
CA MET A 34 14.89 -13.52 3.70
C MET A 34 15.67 -14.84 3.63
N PHE A 35 15.23 -15.78 2.78
CA PHE A 35 15.87 -17.10 2.67
C PHE A 35 17.17 -17.06 1.84
N LEU A 36 17.18 -16.29 0.74
CA LEU A 36 18.35 -16.15 -0.13
C LEU A 36 19.34 -15.09 0.36
N GLY A 37 18.90 -14.17 1.22
CA GLY A 37 19.74 -13.09 1.75
C GLY A 37 20.98 -13.61 2.46
N GLN A 38 20.92 -14.76 3.14
CA GLN A 38 22.10 -15.38 3.75
C GLN A 38 23.23 -15.71 2.76
N TYR A 39 22.92 -15.85 1.47
CA TYR A 39 23.88 -16.11 0.40
C TYR A 39 24.24 -14.86 -0.41
N MET A 40 23.66 -13.70 -0.08
CA MET A 40 23.90 -12.43 -0.76
C MET A 40 24.73 -11.49 0.11
N ASP A 41 25.64 -10.75 -0.53
CA ASP A 41 26.36 -9.67 0.12
C ASP A 41 25.39 -8.63 0.70
N GLY A 42 25.67 -8.16 1.92
CA GLY A 42 24.81 -7.24 2.66
C GLY A 42 24.60 -5.92 1.93
N SER A 43 25.59 -5.46 1.16
CA SER A 43 25.49 -4.23 0.38
C SER A 43 24.50 -4.35 -0.79
N VAL A 44 24.49 -5.49 -1.48
CA VAL A 44 23.58 -5.78 -2.60
C VAL A 44 22.16 -5.94 -2.09
N PHE A 45 22.01 -6.70 -1.01
CA PHE A 45 20.73 -6.91 -0.35
C PHE A 45 20.13 -5.57 0.14
N TYR A 46 20.94 -4.73 0.79
CA TYR A 46 20.55 -3.39 1.23
C TYR A 46 20.02 -2.53 0.06
N LYS A 47 20.72 -2.49 -1.08
CA LYS A 47 20.30 -1.71 -2.25
C LYS A 47 18.92 -2.14 -2.77
N MET A 48 18.65 -3.45 -2.83
CA MET A 48 17.35 -3.98 -3.22
C MET A 48 16.25 -3.52 -2.24
N CYS A 49 16.53 -3.56 -0.93
CA CYS A 49 15.61 -3.12 0.11
C CYS A 49 15.26 -1.63 0.02
N VAL A 50 16.25 -0.77 -0.27
CA VAL A 50 16.01 0.66 -0.48
C VAL A 50 15.06 0.89 -1.66
N ILE A 51 15.32 0.25 -2.80
CA ILE A 51 14.49 0.38 -4.00
C ILE A 51 13.05 -0.05 -3.70
N MET A 52 12.87 -1.21 -3.06
CA MET A 52 11.54 -1.70 -2.71
C MET A 52 10.81 -0.78 -1.73
N THR A 53 11.52 -0.25 -0.72
CA THR A 53 10.93 0.67 0.25
C THR A 53 10.47 1.97 -0.40
N VAL A 54 11.30 2.54 -1.29
CA VAL A 54 10.95 3.74 -2.06
C VAL A 54 9.77 3.49 -2.98
N LEU A 55 9.73 2.33 -3.65
CA LEU A 55 8.62 1.93 -4.50
C LEU A 55 7.32 1.78 -3.69
N ALA A 56 7.38 1.12 -2.52
CA ALA A 56 6.23 0.98 -1.62
C ALA A 56 5.71 2.33 -1.13
N ALA A 57 6.61 3.23 -0.73
CA ALA A 57 6.28 4.61 -0.34
C ALA A 57 5.61 5.38 -1.48
N ALA A 58 6.07 5.21 -2.72
CA ALA A 58 5.47 5.82 -3.90
C ALA A 58 4.06 5.26 -4.18
N ILE A 59 3.89 3.94 -4.12
CA ILE A 59 2.59 3.28 -4.32
C ILE A 59 1.57 3.74 -3.27
N LEU A 60 1.96 3.76 -1.99
CA LEU A 60 1.08 4.24 -0.92
C LEU A 60 0.77 5.74 -1.03
N SER A 61 1.71 6.54 -1.52
CA SER A 61 1.46 7.96 -1.78
C SER A 61 0.49 8.16 -2.93
N ALA A 62 0.61 7.36 -4.01
CA ALA A 62 -0.37 7.37 -5.09
C ALA A 62 -1.75 6.91 -4.59
N GLU A 63 -1.82 5.85 -3.77
CA GLU A 63 -3.04 5.41 -3.09
C GLU A 63 -3.68 6.55 -2.31
N ARG A 64 -2.91 7.23 -1.46
CA ARG A 64 -3.41 8.30 -0.59
C ARG A 64 -3.88 9.54 -1.35
N PHE A 65 -3.04 10.07 -2.26
CA PHE A 65 -3.27 11.39 -2.86
C PHE A 65 -4.04 11.35 -4.18
N TYR A 66 -3.90 10.25 -4.94
CA TYR A 66 -4.53 10.10 -6.24
C TYR A 66 -5.82 9.29 -6.12
N PHE A 67 -5.74 8.04 -5.65
CA PHE A 67 -6.92 7.15 -5.61
C PHE A 67 -7.88 7.47 -4.46
N GLY A 68 -7.38 7.74 -3.25
CA GLY A 68 -8.19 8.03 -2.08
C GLY A 68 -9.05 9.29 -2.24
N LYS A 69 -8.49 10.32 -2.89
CA LYS A 69 -9.20 11.57 -3.19
C LYS A 69 -10.27 11.39 -4.27
N GLU A 70 -9.99 10.62 -5.31
CA GLU A 70 -10.96 10.33 -6.37
C GLU A 70 -12.11 9.43 -5.90
N MET A 71 -11.83 8.53 -4.96
CA MET A 71 -12.81 7.55 -4.45
C MET A 71 -13.49 7.97 -3.15
N GLY A 72 -13.18 9.17 -2.63
CA GLY A 72 -13.80 9.72 -1.42
C GLY A 72 -13.65 8.82 -0.20
N ARG A 73 -12.52 8.10 -0.09
CA ARG A 73 -12.25 7.14 0.98
C ARG A 73 -11.60 7.86 2.15
N ASP A 74 -12.25 7.87 3.31
CA ASP A 74 -11.67 8.41 4.53
C ASP A 74 -10.71 7.39 5.16
N MET A 75 -9.55 7.89 5.56
CA MET A 75 -8.45 7.04 5.99
C MET A 75 -8.45 6.85 7.52
N PRO A 76 -8.48 5.61 8.03
CA PRO A 76 -8.44 5.37 9.47
C PRO A 76 -7.11 5.86 10.09
N GLU A 77 -7.18 6.37 11.33
CA GLU A 77 -6.03 6.98 12.01
C GLU A 77 -4.81 6.06 12.12
N ALA A 78 -5.01 4.76 12.39
CA ALA A 78 -3.91 3.78 12.44
C ALA A 78 -3.11 3.71 11.13
N PHE A 79 -3.79 3.84 9.99
CA PHE A 79 -3.13 3.86 8.69
C PHE A 79 -2.40 5.19 8.47
N LYS A 80 -2.90 6.34 8.97
CA LYS A 80 -2.15 7.62 8.89
C LYS A 80 -0.79 7.51 9.56
N ILE A 81 -0.77 6.92 10.75
CA ILE A 81 0.45 6.68 11.50
C ILE A 81 1.38 5.74 10.72
N GLY A 82 0.85 4.61 10.24
CA GLY A 82 1.63 3.64 9.46
C GLY A 82 2.26 4.22 8.19
N TYR A 83 1.53 5.08 7.46
CA TYR A 83 2.08 5.76 6.28
C TYR A 83 3.23 6.69 6.64
N TRP A 84 3.05 7.54 7.65
CA TRP A 84 4.12 8.44 8.08
C TRP A 84 5.35 7.69 8.58
N LEU A 85 5.18 6.54 9.23
CA LEU A 85 6.29 5.65 9.59
C LEU A 85 7.02 5.11 8.35
N ILE A 86 6.30 4.66 7.32
CA ILE A 86 6.91 4.18 6.07
C ILE A 86 7.65 5.32 5.34
N ILE A 87 7.07 6.52 5.31
CA ILE A 87 7.73 7.69 4.72
C ILE A 87 8.99 8.08 5.49
N ALA A 88 8.91 8.18 6.82
CA ALA A 88 10.07 8.47 7.66
C ALA A 88 11.18 7.42 7.46
N TRP A 89 10.80 6.14 7.41
CA TRP A 89 11.73 5.05 7.13
C TRP A 89 12.38 5.18 5.75
N ALA A 90 11.60 5.44 4.70
CA ALA A 90 12.12 5.63 3.35
C ALA A 90 13.13 6.79 3.29
N VAL A 91 12.86 7.89 3.99
CA VAL A 91 13.79 9.04 4.08
C VAL A 91 15.09 8.65 4.78
N ILE A 92 15.01 7.93 5.91
CA ILE A 92 16.20 7.44 6.63
C ILE A 92 17.07 6.58 5.70
N LEU A 93 16.45 5.66 4.96
CA LEU A 93 17.16 4.80 4.01
C LEU A 93 17.79 5.58 2.85
N LEU A 94 17.13 6.63 2.36
CA LEU A 94 17.68 7.48 1.30
C LEU A 94 18.87 8.30 1.80
N ILE A 95 18.81 8.84 3.02
CA ILE A 95 19.93 9.56 3.65
C ILE A 95 21.13 8.61 3.85
N HIS A 96 20.87 7.38 4.31
CA HIS A 96 21.90 6.36 4.44
C HIS A 96 22.47 5.95 3.07
N ALA A 97 21.62 5.75 2.06
CA ALA A 97 22.04 5.44 0.70
C ALA A 97 22.86 6.57 0.05
N ALA A 98 22.61 7.83 0.42
CA ALA A 98 23.39 9.00 0.01
C ALA A 98 24.74 9.12 0.74
N GLY A 99 25.05 8.24 1.69
CA GLY A 99 26.29 8.25 2.47
C GLY A 99 26.35 9.32 3.56
N LEU A 100 25.22 9.95 3.89
CA LEU A 100 25.14 11.03 4.89
C LEU A 100 24.97 10.52 6.32
N ALA A 101 24.56 9.26 6.50
CA ALA A 101 24.43 8.59 7.79
C ALA A 101 24.93 7.15 7.68
N PHE A 102 25.56 6.62 8.74
CA PHE A 102 26.08 5.25 8.78
C PHE A 102 25.25 4.39 9.75
N LEU A 103 24.52 3.42 9.22
CA LEU A 103 23.64 2.51 9.95
C LEU A 103 24.07 1.06 9.63
N PRO A 104 25.17 0.58 10.23
CA PRO A 104 25.80 -0.69 9.84
C PRO A 104 24.91 -1.90 10.08
N PHE A 105 24.04 -1.85 11.09
CA PHE A 105 23.08 -2.91 11.40
C PHE A 105 22.10 -3.20 10.25
N LEU A 106 21.90 -2.28 9.30
CA LEU A 106 21.05 -2.50 8.12
C LEU A 106 21.63 -3.52 7.14
N MET A 107 22.94 -3.77 7.20
CA MET A 107 23.63 -4.75 6.35
C MET A 107 23.81 -6.11 7.05
N GLU A 108 23.65 -6.14 8.37
CA GLU A 108 23.78 -7.34 9.19
C GLU A 108 22.62 -8.31 8.96
N LEU A 109 22.90 -9.61 9.02
CA LEU A 109 21.95 -10.67 8.70
C LEU A 109 20.77 -10.74 9.70
N GLU A 110 21.05 -10.52 10.99
CA GLU A 110 20.06 -10.66 12.07
C GLU A 110 18.92 -9.65 11.98
N TYR A 111 19.20 -8.47 11.43
CA TYR A 111 18.21 -7.39 11.29
C TYR A 111 17.47 -7.42 9.95
N ARG A 112 17.74 -8.41 9.09
CA ARG A 112 17.10 -8.47 7.75
C ARG A 112 15.61 -8.79 7.80
N VAL A 113 15.11 -9.30 8.92
CA VAL A 113 13.67 -9.51 9.13
C VAL A 113 12.87 -8.19 9.07
N LEU A 114 13.49 -7.07 9.43
CA LEU A 114 12.86 -5.74 9.40
C LEU A 114 12.43 -5.34 7.98
N TRP A 115 13.04 -5.92 6.95
CA TRP A 115 12.76 -5.59 5.56
C TRP A 115 11.44 -6.15 5.03
N VAL A 116 10.93 -7.24 5.62
CA VAL A 116 9.62 -7.78 5.25
C VAL A 116 8.48 -6.93 5.81
N VAL A 117 8.76 -6.11 6.83
CA VAL A 117 7.73 -5.27 7.47
C VAL A 117 7.13 -4.27 6.48
N VAL A 118 7.95 -3.55 5.71
CA VAL A 118 7.48 -2.55 4.74
C VAL A 118 6.52 -3.12 3.69
N PRO A 119 6.89 -4.17 2.91
CA PRO A 119 5.98 -4.76 1.94
C PRO A 119 4.77 -5.43 2.58
N THR A 120 4.90 -6.00 3.79
CA THR A 120 3.76 -6.59 4.52
C THR A 120 2.72 -5.53 4.88
N VAL A 121 3.15 -4.43 5.50
CA VAL A 121 2.25 -3.35 5.92
C VAL A 121 1.63 -2.68 4.70
N SER A 122 2.43 -2.45 3.64
CA SER A 122 1.95 -1.87 2.39
C SER A 122 0.91 -2.76 1.70
N LEU A 123 1.14 -4.08 1.68
CA LEU A 123 0.21 -5.04 1.10
C LEU A 123 -1.07 -5.16 1.93
N LEU A 124 -0.97 -5.23 3.26
CA LEU A 124 -2.13 -5.31 4.15
C LEU A 124 -3.05 -4.11 3.98
N TRP A 125 -2.45 -2.92 3.85
CA TRP A 125 -3.15 -1.69 3.54
C TRP A 125 -3.92 -1.77 2.22
N MET A 126 -3.22 -2.10 1.14
CA MET A 126 -3.81 -2.12 -0.19
C MET A 126 -4.89 -3.20 -0.30
N THR A 127 -4.68 -4.34 0.35
CA THR A 127 -5.65 -5.44 0.44
C THR A 127 -6.90 -5.01 1.21
N ARG A 128 -6.75 -4.24 2.31
CA ARG A 128 -7.91 -3.68 3.02
C ARG A 128 -8.72 -2.76 2.14
N TYR A 129 -8.12 -1.92 1.30
CA TYR A 129 -8.93 -1.04 0.45
C TYR A 129 -9.61 -1.79 -0.70
N ILE A 130 -8.97 -2.81 -1.25
CA ILE A 130 -9.58 -3.63 -2.31
C ILE A 130 -10.70 -4.53 -1.78
N PHE A 131 -10.54 -5.11 -0.59
CA PHE A 131 -11.47 -6.11 -0.04
C PHE A 131 -12.30 -5.61 1.16
N GLY A 132 -11.75 -4.75 1.99
CA GLY A 132 -12.37 -4.21 3.21
C GLY A 132 -13.53 -3.26 2.96
N ASP A 133 -13.53 -2.51 1.85
CA ASP A 133 -14.70 -1.73 1.41
C ASP A 133 -15.89 -2.64 1.02
N ASN A 134 -15.66 -3.94 0.82
CA ASN A 134 -16.70 -4.97 0.61
C ASN A 134 -17.06 -5.74 1.91
N LEU A 135 -16.37 -5.46 3.02
CA LEU A 135 -16.57 -6.11 4.33
C LEU A 135 -17.33 -5.22 5.33
N ASP A 136 -17.83 -4.06 4.89
CA ASP A 136 -18.96 -3.39 5.54
C ASP A 136 -20.18 -4.31 5.42
N TRP A 137 -20.21 -5.36 6.24
CA TRP A 137 -21.33 -6.25 6.40
C TRP A 137 -22.51 -5.42 6.90
N ASP A 138 -23.38 -5.07 5.97
CA ASP A 138 -24.68 -4.53 6.33
C ASP A 138 -25.46 -5.64 7.03
N LYS A 139 -25.60 -5.52 8.35
CA LYS A 139 -26.37 -6.44 9.18
C LYS A 139 -27.85 -6.55 8.74
N THR A 140 -28.32 -5.64 7.89
CA THR A 140 -29.68 -5.63 7.33
C THR A 140 -29.78 -6.23 5.92
N ASP A 141 -28.66 -6.54 5.25
CA ASP A 141 -28.67 -7.17 3.93
C ASP A 141 -28.90 -8.68 4.04
N LYS A 142 -30.16 -9.09 3.85
CA LYS A 142 -30.59 -10.50 3.88
C LYS A 142 -30.16 -11.31 2.65
N LYS A 143 -29.46 -10.72 1.67
CA LYS A 143 -29.01 -11.42 0.47
C LYS A 143 -27.48 -11.47 0.46
N GLY A 144 -26.97 -12.64 0.84
CA GLY A 144 -25.55 -12.94 0.83
C GLY A 144 -24.85 -12.62 -0.49
N TRP A 145 -23.54 -12.40 -0.33
CA TRP A 145 -22.49 -12.22 -1.34
C TRP A 145 -22.94 -12.29 -2.80
N LYS A 146 -23.06 -11.13 -3.46
CA LYS A 146 -23.17 -11.04 -4.92
C LYS A 146 -21.89 -10.45 -5.50
N GLU A 147 -21.16 -11.32 -6.19
CA GLU A 147 -20.04 -11.00 -7.06
C GLU A 147 -20.48 -9.91 -8.05
N GLY A 148 -19.91 -8.71 -7.92
CA GLY A 148 -20.26 -7.55 -8.75
C GLY A 148 -20.51 -6.25 -8.00
N ARG A 149 -20.63 -6.24 -6.66
CA ARG A 149 -20.66 -4.98 -5.87
C ARG A 149 -19.27 -4.40 -5.58
N MET A 150 -18.41 -4.30 -6.60
CA MET A 150 -17.25 -3.38 -6.53
C MET A 150 -17.75 -1.94 -6.69
N ASN A 151 -18.60 -1.48 -5.76
CA ASN A 151 -19.02 -0.10 -5.68
C ASN A 151 -18.02 0.65 -4.81
N TYR A 152 -16.93 1.07 -5.44
CA TYR A 152 -16.16 2.19 -4.93
C TYR A 152 -17.09 3.40 -4.77
N SER A 153 -16.98 4.09 -3.65
CA SER A 153 -17.67 5.36 -3.37
C SER A 153 -19.21 5.29 -3.32
N GLN A 154 -19.81 4.98 -2.17
CA GLN A 154 -21.16 5.49 -1.84
C GLN A 154 -21.38 5.95 -0.38
N LYS A 155 -20.33 6.24 0.39
CA LYS A 155 -20.51 6.86 1.71
C LYS A 155 -20.41 8.39 1.76
N SER A 156 -19.81 9.06 0.78
CA SER A 156 -19.74 10.54 0.81
C SER A 156 -20.91 11.26 0.12
N ASN A 157 -21.73 10.57 -0.69
CA ASN A 157 -22.83 11.22 -1.42
C ASN A 157 -24.18 11.18 -0.70
N LYS A 158 -24.21 10.82 0.60
CA LYS A 158 -25.44 10.82 1.42
C LYS A 158 -25.66 12.09 2.22
N LYS A 159 -24.85 13.14 1.99
CA LYS A 159 -25.07 14.47 2.55
C LYS A 159 -25.52 15.41 1.45
N ASN A 160 -26.80 15.36 1.11
CA ASN A 160 -27.65 16.39 0.49
C ASN A 160 -28.87 15.76 -0.19
N ILE A 161 -29.68 15.03 0.60
CA ILE A 161 -31.09 14.85 0.27
C ILE A 161 -31.86 15.22 1.53
N GLY A 162 -32.48 16.40 1.49
CA GLY A 162 -33.55 16.78 2.41
C GLY A 162 -33.12 17.55 3.67
N ARG A 163 -32.95 18.87 3.52
CA ARG A 163 -33.79 19.83 4.24
C ARG A 163 -33.79 21.16 3.52
#